data_AF-A0A3N7CYY3-F1
#
_entry.id   AF-A0A3N7CYY3-F1
#
_cell.length_a   1.000
_cell.length_b   1.000
_cell.length_c   1.000
_cell.angle_alpha   90.00
_cell.angle_beta   90.00
_cell.angle_gamma   90.00
#
_symmetry.space_group_name_H-M   'P 1'
#
loop_
_entity.id
_entity.type
_entity.pdbx_description
1 polymer ?
#
loop_
_entity_poly.entity_id
_entity_poly.type
_entity_poly.pdbx_seq_one_letter_code
_entity_poly.pdbx_strand_id
1 'polypeptide(L)' 'MALAKKTMTLNLTDAEMTVLEELCAKKDLSKTSLVRQALRLYQLVEKRMEKGDKLFFEDEKSKEKAEVMML' A
#
# COMPACT_ATOMS: atom_id res chain seq x y z
N MET A 1 -10.81 -23.50 -10.46
CA MET A 1 -9.80 -23.02 -11.43
C MET A 1 -8.62 -22.49 -10.64
N ALA A 2 -7.41 -23.00 -10.86
CA ALA A 2 -6.21 -22.38 -10.32
C ALA A 2 -6.13 -20.95 -10.89
N LEU A 3 -6.05 -19.93 -10.03
CA LEU A 3 -5.86 -18.54 -10.44
C LEU A 3 -4.61 -18.45 -11.31
N ALA A 4 -4.79 -18.27 -12.62
CA ALA A 4 -3.68 -18.15 -13.56
C ALA A 4 -2.85 -16.90 -13.18
N LYS A 5 -1.58 -17.10 -12.85
CA LYS A 5 -0.66 -15.99 -12.57
C LYS A 5 -0.34 -15.30 -13.90
N LYS A 6 -0.51 -13.97 -13.94
CA LYS A 6 -0.09 -13.13 -15.06
C LYS A 6 1.20 -12.39 -14.69
N THR A 7 2.14 -12.33 -15.63
CA THR A 7 3.37 -11.54 -15.47
C THR A 7 3.05 -10.06 -15.70
N MET A 8 3.66 -9.20 -14.89
CA MET A 8 3.68 -7.75 -15.13
C MET A 8 5.15 -7.29 -15.10
N THR A 9 5.47 -6.32 -15.94
CA THR A 9 6.74 -5.58 -15.88
C THR A 9 6.39 -4.14 -15.53
N LEU A 10 7.09 -3.59 -14.54
CA LEU A 10 6.91 -2.23 -14.07
C LEU A 10 8.24 -1.51 -14.20
N ASN A 11 8.26 -0.41 -14.94
CA ASN A 11 9.40 0.50 -14.96
C ASN A 11 9.20 1.52 -13.84
N LEU A 12 10.22 1.71 -13.03
CA LEU A 12 10.24 2.68 -11.95
C LEU A 12 11.34 3.69 -12.22
N THR A 13 11.11 4.93 -11.83
CA THR A 13 12.18 5.92 -11.68
C THR A 13 13.12 5.49 -10.54
N ASP A 14 14.33 6.03 -10.51
CA ASP A 14 15.29 5.74 -9.44
C ASP A 14 14.74 6.10 -8.06
N ALA A 15 13.97 7.19 -7.96
CA ALA A 15 13.33 7.63 -6.72
C ALA A 15 12.30 6.60 -6.22
N GLU A 16 11.42 6.11 -7.11
CA GLU A 16 10.41 5.11 -6.77
C GLU A 16 11.05 3.77 -6.38
N MET A 17 12.11 3.36 -7.10
CA MET A 17 12.84 2.14 -6.80
C MET A 17 13.54 2.22 -5.44
N THR A 18 14.15 3.37 -5.11
CA THR A 18 14.78 3.61 -3.80
C THR A 18 13.76 3.44 -2.67
N VAL A 19 12.59 4.08 -2.79
CA VAL A 19 11.50 3.94 -1.81
C VAL A 19 11.06 2.48 -1.67
N LEU A 20 10.92 1.75 -2.78
CA LEU A 20 10.56 0.33 -2.76
C LEU A 20 11.60 -0.50 -1.99
N GLU A 21 12.89 -0.25 -2.21
CA GLU A 21 13.97 -0.98 -1.55
C GLU A 21 14.07 -0.68 -0.06
N GLU A 22 13.93 0.58 0.33
CA GLU A 22 13.90 0.98 1.74
C GLU A 22 12.74 0.31 2.50
N LEU A 23 11.55 0.29 1.89
CA LEU A 23 10.38 -0.36 2.47
C LEU A 23 10.54 -1.89 2.56
N CYS A 24 11.16 -2.50 1.55
CA CYS A 24 11.50 -3.93 1.57
C CYS A 24 12.47 -4.25 2.70
N ALA A 25 13.53 -3.47 2.86
CA ALA A 25 14.51 -3.65 3.92
C ALA A 25 13.89 -3.44 5.32
N LYS A 26 13.08 -2.39 5.49
CA LYS A 26 12.40 -2.08 6.76
C LYS A 26 11.43 -3.17 7.21
N LYS A 27 10.77 -3.85 6.27
CA LYS A 27 9.73 -4.85 6.56
C LYS A 27 10.18 -6.30 6.36
N ASP A 28 11.43 -6.51 5.96
CA ASP A 28 11.97 -7.82 5.56
C ASP A 28 11.09 -8.53 4.52
N LEU A 29 10.79 -7.83 3.43
CA LEU A 29 9.94 -8.32 2.33
C LEU A 29 10.66 -8.28 0.99
N SER A 30 10.29 -9.19 0.09
CA SER A 30 10.67 -9.08 -1.32
C SER A 30 9.86 -7.98 -2.02
N LYS A 31 10.45 -7.37 -3.06
CA LYS A 31 9.79 -6.37 -3.93
C LYS A 31 8.43 -6.85 -4.42
N THR A 32 8.33 -8.10 -4.88
CA THR A 32 7.06 -8.69 -5.34
C THR A 32 6.03 -8.85 -4.21
N SER A 33 6.47 -9.25 -3.00
CA SER A 33 5.57 -9.39 -1.86
C SER A 33 5.03 -8.04 -1.40
N LEU A 34 5.89 -7.01 -1.35
CA LEU A 34 5.50 -5.65 -1.00
C LEU A 34 4.48 -5.08 -2.00
N VAL A 35 4.70 -5.22 -3.31
CA VAL A 35 3.75 -4.76 -4.35
C VAL A 35 2.40 -5.48 -4.23
N ARG A 36 2.40 -6.80 -3.99
CA ARG A 36 1.14 -7.54 -3.76
C ARG A 36 0.42 -7.08 -2.49
N GLN A 37 1.16 -6.77 -1.43
CA GLN A 37 0.57 -6.24 -0.20
C GLN A 37 -0.03 -4.85 -0.42
N ALA A 38 0.65 -3.98 -1.17
CA ALA A 38 0.14 -2.66 -1.53
C ALA A 38 -1.17 -2.75 -2.33
N LEU A 39 -1.25 -3.65 -3.32
CA LEU A 39 -2.49 -3.88 -4.08
C LEU A 39 -3.66 -4.34 -3.19
N ARG A 40 -3.40 -5.23 -2.23
CA ARG A 40 -4.43 -5.70 -1.28
C ARG A 40 -4.87 -4.58 -0.34
N LEU A 41 -3.92 -3.77 0.14
CA LEU A 41 -4.21 -2.63 1.00
C LEU A 41 -5.09 -1.62 0.25
N TYR A 42 -4.73 -1.28 -0.99
CA TYR A 42 -5.50 -0.36 -1.82
C TYR A 42 -6.93 -0.87 -2.02
N GLN A 43 -7.12 -2.15 -2.37
CA GLN A 43 -8.46 -2.75 -2.48
C GLN A 43 -9.28 -2.69 -1.19
N LEU A 44 -8.65 -2.84 -0.02
CA LEU A 44 -9.34 -2.76 1.26
C LEU A 44 -9.78 -1.32 1.56
N VAL A 45 -8.92 -0.34 1.28
CA VAL A 45 -9.20 1.08 1.47
C VAL A 45 -10.37 1.50 0.57
N GLU A 46 -10.32 1.18 -0.72
CA GLU A 46 -11.40 1.46 -1.68
C GLU A 46 -12.74 0.90 -1.21
N LYS A 47 -12.78 -0.39 -0.80
CA LYS A 47 -14.01 -1.02 -0.30
C LYS A 47 -14.58 -0.36 0.96
N ARG A 48 -13.75 0.31 1.77
CA ARG A 48 -14.21 1.06 2.94
C ARG A 48 -14.72 2.44 2.53
N MET A 49 -14.00 3.12 1.64
CA MET A 49 -14.43 4.41 1.10
C MET A 49 -15.77 4.31 0.35
N GLU A 50 -15.97 3.28 -0.47
CA GLU A 50 -17.25 3.01 -1.15
C GLU A 50 -18.44 2.82 -0.18
N LYS A 51 -18.17 2.38 1.06
CA LYS A 51 -19.18 2.27 2.12
C LYS A 51 -19.43 3.58 2.86
N GLY A 52 -18.67 4.63 2.56
CA GLY A 52 -18.71 5.92 3.24
C GLY A 52 -17.78 6.04 4.45
N ASP A 53 -16.92 5.05 4.70
CA ASP A 53 -15.93 5.14 5.78
C ASP A 53 -14.82 6.13 5.42
N LYS A 54 -14.32 6.85 6.43
CA LYS A 54 -13.19 7.78 6.30
C LYS A 54 -11.90 7.16 6.81
N LEU A 55 -10.78 7.43 6.14
CA LEU A 55 -9.45 6.99 6.56
C LEU A 55 -8.79 8.08 7.42
N PHE A 56 -8.33 7.70 8.61
CA PHE A 56 -7.61 8.60 9.52
C PHE A 56 -6.30 7.96 9.98
N PHE A 57 -5.26 8.76 10.14
CA PHE A 57 -4.11 8.40 10.98
C PHE A 57 -4.35 8.96 12.38
N GLU A 58 -4.16 8.12 13.39
CA GLU A 58 -4.23 8.51 14.81
C GLU A 58 -2.82 8.49 15.39
N ASP A 59 -2.41 9.59 16.01
CA ASP A 59 -1.20 9.63 16.84
C ASP A 59 -1.51 8.97 18.19
N GLU A 60 -0.75 7.93 18.54
CA GLU A 60 -1.01 7.17 19.77
C GLU A 60 -0.84 8.00 21.05
N LYS A 61 0.00 9.05 21.02
CA LYS A 61 0.32 9.89 22.19
C LYS A 61 -0.61 11.08 22.32
N SER A 62 -0.86 11.82 21.24
CA SER A 62 -1.72 13.00 21.29
C SER A 62 -3.20 12.70 21.06
N LYS A 63 -3.52 11.51 20.53
CA LYS A 63 -4.88 11.12 20.09
C LYS A 63 -5.44 12.01 18.96
N GLU A 64 -4.60 12.83 18.35
CA GLU A 64 -4.98 13.64 17.21
C GLU A 64 -5.21 12.73 16.00
N LYS A 65 -6.30 13.03 15.28
CA LYS A 65 -6.68 12.32 14.06
C LYS A 65 -6.51 13.24 12.87
N ALA A 66 -5.66 12.84 11.92
CA ALA A 66 -5.53 13.49 10.64
C ALA A 66 -6.31 12.70 9.58
N GLU A 67 -7.28 13.34 8.93
CA GLU A 67 -8.02 12.72 7.82
C GLU A 67 -7.10 12.59 6.61
N VAL A 68 -7.10 11.41 5.98
CA VAL A 68 -6.28 11.12 4.81
C VAL A 68 -7.20 11.06 3.61
N MET A 69 -7.03 12.01 2.71
CA MET A 69 -7.65 11.95 1.39
C MET A 69 -6.74 11.15 0.46
N MET A 70 -7.28 10.08 -0.12
CA MET A 70 -6.65 9.38 -1.24
C MET A 70 -6.86 10.23 -2.50
N LEU A 71 -5.80 10.44 -3.30
CA LEU A 71 -5.84 11.16 -4.58
C LEU A 71 -6.26 10.26 -5.73
#